data_AF-A0A453N260-F1
#
_entry.id   AF-A0A453N260-F1
#
_cell.length_a   1.000
_cell.length_b   1.000
_cell.length_c   1.000
_cell.angle_alpha   90.00
_cell.angle_beta   90.00
_cell.angle_gamma   90.00
#
_symmetry.space_group_name_H-M   'P 1'
#
loop_
_entity.id
_entity.type
_entity.pdbx_description
1 polymer ?
#
loop_
_entity_poly.entity_id
_entity_poly.type
_entity_poly.pdbx_seq_one_letter_code
_entity_poly.pdbx_strand_id
1 'polypeptide(L)'
;MCGNATFWFWVISAVPFYFATWEHYFTNTLVLPIVNGPTEGLMLIYVCHIFTFFTGAEWWAQDFRKSVPLLNWVPLVPEISLYGIVLFLMIAFAVIPTIGSNTHNVYKVVEARKGSMVLALAMLFPFGLLMAGTLVWSYLSPSDIMRNQPHLLIIGTGFAFGYLVGRMILAHLCDEPKGLKTGMCMALAYFPFAIANALTAQLDDGNPLFDEQLVLLIYCLFTVALYMHFATSVIHEITNALGIHCFRITRKKA
;
A
#
# COMPACT_ATOMS: atom_id res chain seq x y z
N MET A 1 -19.90 -2.61 8.29
CA MET A 1 -18.54 -2.04 8.46
C MET A 1 -17.89 -1.97 7.09
N CYS A 2 -17.60 -0.77 6.58
CA CYS A 2 -17.01 -0.29 5.30
C CYS A 2 -16.96 -1.15 4.00
N GLY A 3 -17.11 -2.48 4.02
CA GLY A 3 -17.14 -3.35 2.84
C GLY A 3 -15.96 -3.10 1.93
N ASN A 4 -16.25 -2.85 0.65
CA ASN A 4 -15.25 -2.56 -0.39
C ASN A 4 -14.42 -1.31 -0.10
N ALA A 5 -14.92 -0.37 0.70
CA ALA A 5 -14.18 0.84 1.07
C ALA A 5 -12.96 0.54 1.97
N THR A 6 -12.94 -0.60 2.67
CA THR A 6 -11.83 -1.00 3.54
C THR A 6 -10.51 -1.08 2.76
N PHE A 7 -10.54 -1.65 1.56
CA PHE A 7 -9.37 -1.71 0.69
C PHE A 7 -8.89 -0.31 0.30
N TRP A 8 -9.81 0.59 -0.02
CA TRP A 8 -9.47 1.96 -0.39
C TRP A 8 -8.82 2.77 0.73
N PHE A 9 -9.18 2.53 2.00
CA PHE A 9 -8.48 3.11 3.15
C PHE A 9 -7.00 2.66 3.23
N TRP A 10 -6.72 1.42 2.87
CA TRP A 10 -5.35 0.95 2.74
C TRP A 10 -4.64 1.64 1.54
N VAL A 11 -5.31 1.78 0.39
CA VAL A 11 -4.74 2.43 -0.81
C VAL A 11 -4.34 3.88 -0.56
N ILE A 12 -5.18 4.68 0.09
CA ILE A 12 -4.87 6.10 0.38
C ILE A 12 -3.67 6.27 1.33
N SER A 13 -3.27 5.21 2.03
CA SER A 13 -2.07 5.19 2.87
C SER A 13 -0.86 4.64 2.11
N ALA A 14 -1.04 3.55 1.37
CA ALA A 14 0.02 2.86 0.64
C ALA A 14 0.59 3.70 -0.52
N VAL A 15 -0.26 4.37 -1.29
CA VAL A 15 0.17 5.13 -2.47
C VAL A 15 1.08 6.32 -2.10
N PRO A 16 0.71 7.24 -1.19
CA PRO A 16 1.60 8.33 -0.80
C PRO A 16 2.93 7.81 -0.23
N PHE A 17 2.89 6.75 0.58
CA PHE A 17 4.09 6.17 1.18
C PHE A 17 5.04 5.59 0.13
N TYR A 18 4.52 4.88 -0.88
CA TYR A 18 5.35 4.35 -1.96
C TYR A 18 5.99 5.49 -2.77
N PHE A 19 5.23 6.54 -3.09
CA PHE A 19 5.75 7.70 -3.80
C PHE A 19 6.80 8.46 -2.98
N ALA A 20 6.63 8.59 -1.67
CA ALA A 20 7.62 9.21 -0.78
C ALA A 20 8.92 8.38 -0.71
N THR A 21 8.80 7.04 -0.66
CA THR A 21 9.95 6.14 -0.70
C THR A 21 10.68 6.23 -2.04
N TRP A 22 9.92 6.32 -3.14
CA TRP A 22 10.46 6.53 -4.47
C TRP A 22 11.16 7.89 -4.61
N GLU A 23 10.57 8.96 -4.07
CA GLU A 23 11.24 10.26 -4.01
C GLU A 23 12.55 10.19 -3.24
N HIS A 24 12.53 9.55 -2.07
CA HIS A 24 13.72 9.35 -1.25
C HIS A 24 14.85 8.64 -2.03
N TYR A 25 14.49 7.59 -2.79
CA TYR A 25 15.43 6.85 -3.63
C TYR A 25 16.15 7.76 -4.66
N PHE A 26 15.47 8.75 -5.24
CA PHE A 26 16.05 9.63 -6.24
C PHE A 26 16.76 10.86 -5.66
N THR A 27 16.17 11.46 -4.63
CA THR A 27 16.63 12.73 -4.04
C THR A 27 17.72 12.54 -2.99
N ASN A 28 17.84 11.35 -2.40
CA ASN A 28 18.69 11.05 -1.24
C ASN A 28 18.33 11.87 0.02
N THR A 29 17.16 12.48 0.02
CA THR A 29 16.67 13.30 1.13
C THR A 29 15.23 12.92 1.41
N LEU A 30 14.92 12.57 2.66
CA LEU A 30 13.54 12.41 3.06
C LEU A 30 13.02 13.82 3.33
N VAL A 31 12.46 14.45 2.30
CA VAL A 31 11.81 15.74 2.46
C VAL A 31 10.54 15.49 3.25
N LEU A 32 10.61 15.70 4.56
CA LEU A 32 9.47 15.65 5.46
C LEU A 32 8.93 17.08 5.58
N PRO A 33 7.83 17.43 4.88
CA PRO A 33 7.15 18.69 5.14
C PRO A 33 6.67 18.74 6.60
N ILE A 34 6.31 19.94 7.07
CA ILE A 34 5.78 20.14 8.44
C ILE A 34 4.59 19.22 8.72
N VAL A 35 3.79 18.93 7.69
CA VAL A 35 2.81 17.84 7.68
C VAL A 35 3.44 16.71 6.86
N ASN A 36 4.10 15.76 7.51
CA ASN A 36 4.86 14.71 6.85
C ASN A 36 4.07 13.45 6.55
N GLY A 37 2.92 13.28 7.20
CA GLY A 37 2.07 12.10 7.02
C GLY A 37 2.24 11.09 8.16
N PRO A 38 3.42 10.50 8.43
CA PRO A 38 3.59 9.55 9.53
C PRO A 38 3.25 10.15 10.90
N THR A 39 3.68 11.38 11.18
CA THR A 39 3.51 11.96 12.53
C THR A 39 2.08 12.46 12.72
N GLU A 40 1.62 13.33 11.82
CA GLU A 40 0.29 13.94 11.88
C GLU A 40 -0.80 12.93 11.56
N GLY A 41 -0.55 12.01 10.62
CA GLY A 41 -1.48 10.95 10.24
C GLY A 41 -1.67 9.92 11.35
N LEU A 42 -0.62 9.50 12.06
CA LEU A 42 -0.78 8.63 13.23
C LEU A 42 -1.54 9.34 14.35
N MET A 43 -1.24 10.63 14.60
CA MET A 43 -1.99 11.43 15.56
C MET A 43 -3.47 11.53 15.18
N LEU A 44 -3.78 11.81 13.91
CA LEU A 44 -5.15 11.84 13.38
C LEU A 44 -5.85 10.50 13.59
N ILE A 45 -5.16 9.39 13.30
CA ILE A 45 -5.69 8.04 13.49
C ILE A 45 -6.00 7.79 14.97
N TYR A 46 -5.12 8.18 15.91
CA TYR A 46 -5.39 8.04 17.34
C TYR A 46 -6.61 8.85 17.79
N VAL A 47 -6.72 10.09 17.35
CA VAL A 47 -7.91 10.93 17.62
C VAL A 47 -9.18 10.28 17.05
N CYS A 48 -9.12 9.74 15.82
CA CYS A 48 -10.25 9.04 15.22
C CYS A 48 -10.65 7.79 16.03
N HIS A 49 -9.68 7.02 16.55
CA HIS A 49 -9.96 5.85 17.38
C HIS A 49 -10.60 6.22 18.72
N ILE A 50 -10.07 7.24 19.40
CA ILE A 50 -10.64 7.76 20.65
C ILE A 50 -12.07 8.28 20.39
N PHE A 51 -12.29 9.01 19.32
CA PHE A 51 -13.61 9.49 18.96
C PHE A 51 -14.58 8.33 18.67
N THR A 52 -14.14 7.33 17.91
CA THR A 52 -14.93 6.13 17.58
C THR A 52 -15.27 5.30 18.81
N PHE A 53 -14.41 5.29 19.83
CA PHE A 53 -14.71 4.64 21.11
C PHE A 53 -15.96 5.24 21.78
N PHE A 54 -16.15 6.57 21.68
CA PHE A 54 -17.32 7.22 22.27
C PHE A 54 -18.57 7.18 21.38
N THR A 55 -18.42 7.30 20.05
CA THR A 55 -19.56 7.41 19.12
C THR A 55 -19.98 6.10 18.48
N GLY A 56 -19.13 5.07 18.55
CA GLY A 56 -19.34 3.78 17.89
C GLY A 56 -18.93 3.80 16.40
N ALA A 57 -18.60 2.62 15.86
CA ALA A 57 -18.16 2.48 14.47
C ALA A 57 -19.28 2.80 13.44
N GLU A 58 -20.54 2.63 13.84
CA GLU A 58 -21.71 2.91 12.99
C GLU A 58 -21.82 4.40 12.62
N TRP A 59 -21.28 5.29 13.46
CA TRP A 59 -21.28 6.72 13.20
C TRP A 59 -20.56 7.11 11.90
N TRP A 60 -19.55 6.33 11.51
CA TRP A 60 -18.83 6.52 10.25
C TRP A 60 -19.58 5.94 9.04
N ALA A 61 -20.42 4.92 9.27
CA ALA A 61 -21.13 4.18 8.23
C ALA A 61 -22.46 4.82 7.82
N GLN A 62 -23.09 5.57 8.73
CA GLN A 62 -24.34 6.28 8.45
C GLN A 62 -24.13 7.51 7.54
N ASP A 63 -25.25 8.04 7.03
CA ASP A 63 -25.28 9.21 6.16
C ASP A 63 -24.70 10.44 6.88
N PHE A 64 -23.95 11.27 6.14
CA PHE A 64 -23.35 12.50 6.67
C PHE A 64 -24.32 13.36 7.48
N ARG A 65 -25.54 13.53 6.96
CA ARG A 65 -26.59 14.35 7.58
C ARG A 65 -27.04 13.84 8.95
N LYS A 66 -26.98 12.50 9.14
CA LYS A 66 -27.27 11.86 10.43
C LYS A 66 -26.08 11.94 11.38
N SER A 67 -24.85 11.81 10.88
CA SER A 67 -23.63 11.91 11.68
C SER A 67 -23.36 13.32 12.20
N VAL A 68 -23.65 14.35 11.39
CA VAL A 68 -23.40 15.75 11.73
C VAL A 68 -24.68 16.59 11.51
N PRO A 69 -25.66 16.51 12.42
CA PRO A 69 -26.95 17.20 12.26
C PRO A 69 -26.82 18.72 12.16
N LEU A 70 -25.75 19.28 12.73
CA LEU A 70 -25.44 20.72 12.72
C LEU A 70 -25.14 21.27 11.31
N LEU A 71 -24.72 20.42 10.37
CA LEU A 71 -24.42 20.78 8.97
C LEU A 71 -25.51 20.35 7.99
N ASN A 72 -26.69 19.95 8.48
CA ASN A 72 -27.80 19.48 7.66
C ASN A 72 -28.38 20.55 6.70
N TRP A 73 -28.03 21.82 6.92
CA TRP A 73 -28.43 22.96 6.08
C TRP A 73 -27.60 23.12 4.80
N VAL A 74 -26.49 22.38 4.65
CA VAL A 74 -25.64 22.45 3.45
C VAL A 74 -26.22 21.54 2.36
N PRO A 75 -26.81 22.08 1.27
CA PRO A 75 -27.49 21.28 0.24
C PRO A 75 -26.52 20.47 -0.62
N LEU A 76 -25.22 20.76 -0.52
CA LEU A 76 -24.18 20.26 -1.40
C LEU A 76 -23.69 18.84 -1.06
N VAL A 77 -24.12 18.25 0.06
CA VAL A 77 -23.63 16.93 0.48
C VAL A 77 -24.60 15.86 -0.03
N PRO A 78 -24.17 14.99 -0.97
CA PRO A 78 -24.98 13.88 -1.45
C PRO A 78 -25.25 12.88 -0.32
N GLU A 79 -26.20 11.96 -0.52
CA GLU A 79 -26.44 10.82 0.40
C GLU A 79 -25.27 9.83 0.32
N ILE A 80 -24.14 10.21 0.92
CA ILE A 80 -22.92 9.43 1.01
C ILE A 80 -22.62 9.18 2.49
N SER A 81 -22.12 8.00 2.80
CA SER A 81 -21.63 7.65 4.13
C SER A 81 -20.46 8.55 4.53
N LEU A 82 -20.35 8.85 5.82
CA LEU A 82 -19.31 9.75 6.30
C LEU A 82 -17.89 9.24 5.97
N TYR A 83 -17.66 7.92 6.07
CA TYR A 83 -16.37 7.34 5.66
C TYR A 83 -16.04 7.61 4.18
N GLY A 84 -17.05 7.65 3.30
CA GLY A 84 -16.87 7.92 1.88
C GLY A 84 -16.43 9.37 1.63
N ILE A 85 -16.99 10.32 2.38
CA ILE A 85 -16.58 11.73 2.35
C ILE A 85 -15.15 11.88 2.86
N VAL A 86 -14.81 11.23 3.98
CA VAL A 86 -13.44 11.25 4.52
C VAL A 86 -12.46 10.68 3.49
N LEU A 87 -12.79 9.55 2.87
CA LEU A 87 -11.97 8.96 1.82
C LEU A 87 -11.75 9.94 0.66
N PHE A 88 -12.83 10.57 0.17
CA PHE A 88 -12.75 11.56 -0.91
C PHE A 88 -11.86 12.76 -0.54
N LEU A 89 -12.05 13.33 0.65
CA LEU A 89 -11.25 14.46 1.13
C LEU A 89 -9.77 14.09 1.28
N MET A 90 -9.47 12.89 1.80
CA MET A 90 -8.10 12.39 1.90
C MET A 90 -7.47 12.23 0.52
N ILE A 91 -8.20 11.72 -0.47
CA ILE A 91 -7.70 11.61 -1.84
C ILE A 91 -7.41 13.00 -2.42
N ALA A 92 -8.37 13.92 -2.33
CA ALA A 92 -8.30 15.25 -2.93
C ALA A 92 -7.22 16.13 -2.31
N PHE A 93 -7.09 16.13 -0.97
CA PHE A 93 -6.26 17.09 -0.24
C PHE A 93 -4.99 16.50 0.36
N ALA A 94 -4.87 15.17 0.48
CA ALA A 94 -3.64 14.54 0.97
C ALA A 94 -2.93 13.73 -0.13
N VAL A 95 -3.61 12.76 -0.75
CA VAL A 95 -2.97 11.83 -1.70
C VAL A 95 -2.52 12.53 -2.97
N ILE A 96 -3.42 13.24 -3.66
CA ILE A 96 -3.10 13.92 -4.93
C ILE A 96 -1.98 14.96 -4.76
N PRO A 97 -2.02 15.87 -3.77
CA PRO A 97 -0.93 16.82 -3.56
C PRO A 97 0.41 16.15 -3.24
N THR A 98 0.39 15.07 -2.46
CA THR A 98 1.61 14.31 -2.13
C THR A 98 2.23 13.69 -3.36
N ILE A 99 1.44 12.99 -4.19
CA ILE A 99 1.92 12.42 -5.46
C ILE A 99 2.51 13.51 -6.37
N GLY A 100 1.83 14.65 -6.49
CA GLY A 100 2.28 15.78 -7.29
C GLY A 100 3.62 16.35 -6.81
N SER A 101 3.74 16.63 -5.51
CA SER A 101 4.96 17.14 -4.88
C SER A 101 6.14 16.18 -5.08
N ASN A 102 5.94 14.90 -4.77
CA ASN A 102 7.00 13.88 -4.84
C ASN A 102 7.48 13.71 -6.30
N THR A 103 6.55 13.69 -7.25
CA THR A 103 6.86 13.60 -8.69
C THR A 103 7.64 14.82 -9.17
N HIS A 104 7.25 16.03 -8.74
CA HIS A 104 7.95 17.26 -9.08
C HIS A 104 9.38 17.29 -8.55
N ASN A 105 9.59 16.85 -7.30
CA ASN A 105 10.91 16.80 -6.69
C ASN A 105 11.82 15.79 -7.39
N VAL A 106 11.30 14.59 -7.72
CA VAL A 106 12.05 13.61 -8.52
C VAL A 106 12.39 14.17 -9.89
N TYR A 107 11.43 14.79 -10.57
CA TYR A 107 11.65 15.40 -11.88
C TYR A 107 12.82 16.39 -11.87
N LYS A 108 12.84 17.32 -10.91
CA LYS A 108 13.93 18.29 -10.74
C LYS A 108 15.29 17.62 -10.59
N VAL A 109 15.38 16.57 -9.76
CA VAL A 109 16.65 15.87 -9.52
C VAL A 109 17.09 15.06 -10.74
N VAL A 110 16.15 14.42 -11.43
CA VAL A 110 16.43 13.65 -12.64
C VAL A 110 16.90 14.58 -13.76
N GLU A 111 16.24 15.72 -13.96
CA GLU A 111 16.62 16.74 -14.94
C GLU A 111 18.00 17.32 -14.64
N ALA A 112 18.26 17.73 -13.39
CA ALA A 112 19.55 18.28 -12.97
C ALA A 112 20.70 17.28 -13.16
N ARG A 113 20.43 15.97 -12.99
CA ARG A 113 21.42 14.89 -13.20
C ARG A 113 21.46 14.39 -14.65
N LYS A 114 20.73 15.01 -15.58
CA LYS A 114 20.57 14.56 -16.99
C LYS A 114 20.15 13.08 -17.11
N GLY A 115 19.38 12.59 -16.14
CA GLY A 115 18.85 11.23 -16.11
C GLY A 115 17.57 11.07 -16.93
N SER A 116 17.09 9.83 -17.06
CA SER A 116 15.83 9.52 -17.72
C SER A 116 14.67 9.45 -16.72
N MET A 117 13.66 10.31 -16.91
CA MET A 117 12.42 10.26 -16.12
C MET A 117 11.63 8.98 -16.39
N VAL A 118 11.71 8.43 -17.59
CA VAL A 118 11.06 7.16 -17.95
C VAL A 118 11.60 6.02 -17.09
N LEU A 119 12.92 5.98 -16.88
CA LEU A 119 13.54 4.97 -16.01
C LEU A 119 13.15 5.17 -14.54
N ALA A 120 12.98 6.42 -14.11
CA ALA A 120 12.50 6.72 -12.77
C ALA A 120 11.05 6.24 -12.56
N LEU A 121 10.17 6.54 -13.50
CA LEU A 121 8.77 6.07 -13.49
C LEU A 121 8.66 4.56 -13.62
N ALA A 122 9.57 3.90 -14.35
CA ALA A 122 9.60 2.45 -14.46
C ALA A 122 9.79 1.76 -13.10
N MET A 123 10.41 2.40 -12.10
CA MET A 123 10.50 1.85 -10.74
C MET A 123 9.16 1.83 -9.98
N LEU A 124 8.17 2.61 -10.43
CA LEU A 124 6.80 2.57 -9.90
C LEU A 124 5.98 1.43 -10.50
N PHE A 125 6.43 0.84 -11.61
CA PHE A 125 5.70 -0.19 -12.35
C PHE A 125 5.33 -1.42 -11.50
N PRO A 126 6.21 -2.01 -10.65
CA PRO A 126 5.83 -3.16 -9.82
C PRO A 126 4.68 -2.86 -8.86
N PHE A 127 4.65 -1.66 -8.29
CA PHE A 127 3.56 -1.24 -7.41
C PHE A 127 2.26 -0.98 -8.19
N GLY A 128 2.36 -0.35 -9.36
CA GLY A 128 1.23 -0.20 -10.27
C GLY A 128 0.61 -1.55 -10.66
N LEU A 129 1.44 -2.55 -10.97
CA LEU A 129 0.99 -3.91 -11.27
C LEU A 129 0.41 -4.63 -10.04
N LEU A 130 0.97 -4.42 -8.84
CA LEU A 130 0.39 -4.97 -7.61
C LEU A 130 -1.04 -4.44 -7.41
N MET A 131 -1.23 -3.13 -7.57
CA MET A 131 -2.53 -2.48 -7.47
C MET A 131 -3.49 -2.97 -8.56
N ALA A 132 -3.06 -2.94 -9.82
CA ALA A 132 -3.88 -3.38 -10.95
C ALA A 132 -4.25 -4.86 -10.83
N GLY A 133 -3.29 -5.73 -10.50
CA GLY A 133 -3.52 -7.17 -10.32
C GLY A 133 -4.53 -7.45 -9.21
N THR A 134 -4.42 -6.74 -8.08
CA THR A 134 -5.37 -6.88 -6.95
C THR A 134 -6.78 -6.43 -7.34
N LEU A 135 -6.90 -5.29 -8.04
CA LEU A 135 -8.18 -4.76 -8.50
C LEU A 135 -8.83 -5.63 -9.58
N VAL A 136 -8.04 -6.09 -10.57
CA VAL A 136 -8.52 -6.97 -11.64
C VAL A 136 -8.99 -8.31 -11.05
N TRP A 137 -8.20 -8.91 -10.16
CA TRP A 137 -8.61 -10.15 -9.50
C TRP A 137 -9.89 -9.95 -8.69
N SER A 138 -9.97 -8.87 -7.90
CA SER A 138 -11.18 -8.56 -7.13
C SER A 138 -12.41 -8.28 -8.01
N TYR A 139 -12.24 -7.68 -9.19
CA TYR A 139 -13.33 -7.40 -10.10
C TYR A 139 -13.85 -8.67 -10.78
N LEU A 140 -12.95 -9.60 -11.11
CA LEU A 140 -13.29 -10.86 -11.76
C LEU A 140 -13.78 -11.95 -10.78
N SER A 141 -13.56 -11.75 -9.48
CA SER A 141 -13.86 -12.74 -8.44
C SER A 141 -15.37 -13.01 -8.33
N PRO A 142 -15.86 -14.24 -8.59
CA PRO A 142 -17.26 -14.61 -8.38
C PRO A 142 -17.72 -14.48 -6.92
N SER A 143 -16.80 -14.65 -5.96
CA SER A 143 -17.11 -14.62 -4.53
C SER A 143 -16.96 -13.23 -3.90
N ASP A 144 -16.71 -12.19 -4.70
CA ASP A 144 -16.50 -10.81 -4.23
C ASP A 144 -15.50 -10.73 -3.05
N ILE A 145 -14.27 -11.19 -3.28
CA ILE A 145 -13.22 -11.29 -2.24
C ILE A 145 -12.96 -9.98 -1.49
N MET A 146 -13.13 -8.82 -2.15
CA MET A 146 -12.94 -7.51 -1.52
C MET A 146 -14.07 -7.16 -0.56
N ARG A 147 -15.29 -7.63 -0.81
CA ARG A 147 -16.41 -7.44 0.13
C ARG A 147 -16.41 -8.46 1.25
N ASN A 148 -16.18 -9.72 0.91
CA ASN A 148 -16.40 -10.85 1.81
C ASN A 148 -15.16 -11.19 2.66
N GLN A 149 -13.95 -10.98 2.12
CA GLN A 149 -12.68 -11.26 2.81
C GLN A 149 -11.66 -10.09 2.68
N PRO A 150 -12.06 -8.82 2.96
CA PRO A 150 -11.20 -7.65 2.77
C PRO A 150 -9.91 -7.73 3.58
N HIS A 151 -9.97 -8.24 4.81
CA HIS A 151 -8.81 -8.29 5.71
C HIS A 151 -7.71 -9.21 5.17
N LEU A 152 -8.08 -10.40 4.67
CA LEU A 152 -7.11 -11.35 4.14
C LEU A 152 -6.47 -10.83 2.85
N LEU A 153 -7.26 -10.18 1.99
CA LEU A 153 -6.78 -9.48 0.80
C LEU A 153 -5.78 -8.37 1.17
N ILE A 154 -6.15 -7.50 2.11
CA ILE A 154 -5.29 -6.40 2.59
C ILE A 154 -4.01 -6.94 3.23
N ILE A 155 -4.05 -8.02 4.01
CA ILE A 155 -2.85 -8.62 4.59
C ILE A 155 -1.93 -9.13 3.47
N GLY A 156 -2.45 -9.90 2.53
CA GLY A 156 -1.64 -10.42 1.42
C GLY A 156 -1.02 -9.31 0.57
N THR A 157 -1.84 -8.36 0.12
CA THR A 157 -1.37 -7.21 -0.65
C THR A 157 -0.44 -6.31 0.17
N GLY A 158 -0.66 -6.19 1.48
CA GLY A 158 0.17 -5.43 2.42
C GLY A 158 1.57 -6.01 2.58
N PHE A 159 1.72 -7.34 2.69
CA PHE A 159 3.04 -7.98 2.72
C PHE A 159 3.75 -7.89 1.36
N ALA A 160 3.02 -8.03 0.25
CA ALA A 160 3.57 -7.79 -1.09
C ALA A 160 4.07 -6.35 -1.25
N PHE A 161 3.30 -5.38 -0.77
CA PHE A 161 3.68 -3.96 -0.71
C PHE A 161 4.93 -3.74 0.15
N GLY A 162 4.97 -4.32 1.36
CA GLY A 162 6.12 -4.24 2.25
C GLY A 162 7.40 -4.81 1.62
N TYR A 163 7.28 -5.89 0.84
CA TYR A 163 8.38 -6.43 0.05
C TYR A 163 8.86 -5.43 -1.01
N LEU A 164 7.95 -4.82 -1.79
CA LEU A 164 8.31 -3.84 -2.82
C LEU A 164 9.02 -2.60 -2.23
N VAL A 165 8.45 -2.01 -1.18
CA VAL A 165 9.07 -0.88 -0.47
C VAL A 165 10.43 -1.29 0.09
N GLY A 166 10.51 -2.43 0.78
CA GLY A 166 11.74 -2.92 1.38
C GLY A 166 12.86 -3.10 0.34
N ARG A 167 12.53 -3.63 -0.84
CA ARG A 167 13.48 -3.75 -1.97
C ARG A 167 13.91 -2.39 -2.50
N MET A 168 13.03 -1.41 -2.55
CA MET A 168 13.39 -0.04 -2.98
C MET A 168 14.31 0.64 -1.96
N ILE A 169 14.03 0.49 -0.66
CA ILE A 169 14.90 1.00 0.41
C ILE A 169 16.26 0.32 0.35
N LEU A 170 16.31 -1.01 0.21
CA LEU A 170 17.57 -1.73 0.11
C LEU A 170 18.38 -1.29 -1.11
N ALA A 171 17.75 -1.15 -2.28
CA ALA A 171 18.40 -0.68 -3.49
C ALA A 171 18.97 0.74 -3.32
N HIS A 172 18.30 1.60 -2.54
CA HIS A 172 18.83 2.91 -2.18
C HIS A 172 20.06 2.80 -1.27
N LEU A 173 19.96 2.02 -0.18
CA LEU A 173 21.04 1.87 0.81
C LEU A 173 22.30 1.23 0.23
N CYS A 174 22.15 0.33 -0.74
CA CYS A 174 23.24 -0.33 -1.42
C CYS A 174 23.76 0.43 -2.65
N ASP A 175 23.27 1.65 -2.90
CA ASP A 175 23.59 2.46 -4.09
C ASP A 175 23.43 1.67 -5.40
N GLU A 176 22.41 0.80 -5.49
CA GLU A 176 22.17 0.00 -6.68
C GLU A 176 21.83 0.89 -7.89
N PRO A 177 22.21 0.47 -9.11
CA PRO A 177 21.92 1.26 -10.31
C PRO A 177 20.42 1.43 -10.49
N LYS A 178 20.02 2.67 -10.79
CA LYS A 178 18.63 3.09 -10.92
C LYS A 178 17.94 2.34 -12.06
N GLY A 179 16.72 1.86 -11.83
CA GLY A 179 15.92 1.14 -12.83
C GLY A 179 15.11 -0.02 -12.27
N LEU A 180 14.26 -0.59 -13.12
CA LEU A 180 13.41 -1.72 -12.77
C LEU A 180 14.25 -2.97 -12.47
N LYS A 181 14.02 -3.58 -11.31
CA LYS A 181 14.70 -4.82 -10.90
C LYS A 181 13.75 -5.99 -11.06
N THR A 182 14.20 -7.06 -11.71
CA THR A 182 13.46 -8.32 -11.86
C THR A 182 13.00 -8.89 -10.51
N GLY A 183 13.82 -8.77 -9.47
CA GLY A 183 13.48 -9.20 -8.11
C GLY A 183 12.28 -8.48 -7.49
N MET A 184 11.95 -7.25 -7.93
CA MET A 184 10.74 -6.54 -7.45
C MET A 184 9.46 -7.20 -7.97
N CYS A 185 9.49 -7.80 -9.17
CA CYS A 185 8.31 -8.44 -9.77
C CYS A 185 7.93 -9.77 -9.11
N MET A 186 8.75 -10.33 -8.21
CA MET A 186 8.45 -11.60 -7.52
C MET A 186 7.15 -11.56 -6.73
N ALA A 187 6.81 -10.41 -6.13
CA ALA A 187 5.55 -10.22 -5.42
C ALA A 187 4.32 -10.34 -6.34
N LEU A 188 4.51 -10.23 -7.66
CA LEU A 188 3.44 -10.26 -8.67
C LEU A 188 3.22 -11.65 -9.26
N ALA A 189 4.12 -12.61 -8.99
CA ALA A 189 4.12 -13.93 -9.63
C ALA A 189 2.84 -14.73 -9.40
N TYR A 190 2.10 -14.43 -8.33
CA TYR A 190 0.86 -15.13 -7.99
C TYR A 190 -0.36 -14.64 -8.79
N PHE A 191 -0.37 -13.38 -9.26
CA PHE A 191 -1.55 -12.80 -9.92
C PHE A 191 -1.98 -13.51 -11.19
N PRO A 192 -1.10 -13.96 -12.10
CA PRO A 192 -1.52 -14.71 -13.29
C PRO A 192 -2.35 -15.95 -12.94
N PHE A 193 -1.95 -16.69 -11.91
CA PHE A 193 -2.71 -17.86 -11.43
C PHE A 193 -4.06 -17.45 -10.83
N ALA A 194 -4.06 -16.46 -9.94
CA ALA A 194 -5.29 -15.99 -9.29
C ALA A 194 -6.32 -15.45 -10.28
N ILE A 195 -5.88 -14.67 -11.27
CA ILE A 195 -6.72 -14.12 -12.34
C ILE A 195 -7.23 -15.23 -13.26
N ALA A 196 -6.37 -16.18 -13.65
CA ALA A 196 -6.79 -17.33 -14.45
C ALA A 196 -7.86 -18.16 -13.74
N ASN A 197 -7.71 -18.40 -12.43
CA ASN A 197 -8.73 -19.08 -11.63
C ASN A 197 -10.06 -18.32 -11.63
N ALA A 198 -10.05 -17.00 -11.42
CA ALA A 198 -11.27 -16.19 -11.47
C ALA A 198 -11.93 -16.20 -12.86
N LEU A 199 -11.13 -16.17 -13.93
CA LEU A 199 -11.64 -16.26 -15.31
C LEU A 199 -12.27 -17.61 -15.61
N THR A 200 -11.79 -18.71 -15.00
CA THR A 200 -12.42 -20.03 -15.21
C THR A 200 -13.85 -20.08 -14.72
N ALA A 201 -14.19 -19.35 -13.65
CA ALA A 201 -15.56 -19.23 -13.19
C ALA A 201 -16.48 -18.53 -14.22
N GLN A 202 -15.94 -17.62 -15.04
CA GLN A 202 -16.73 -16.99 -16.11
C GLN A 202 -16.98 -17.94 -17.30
N LEU A 203 -16.17 -18.98 -17.44
CA LEU A 203 -16.27 -19.97 -18.50
C LEU A 203 -17.08 -21.21 -18.08
N ASP A 204 -17.12 -21.52 -16.77
CA ASP A 204 -17.73 -22.75 -16.22
C ASP A 204 -18.93 -22.44 -15.29
N ASP A 205 -19.94 -21.74 -15.82
CA ASP A 205 -21.22 -21.43 -15.16
C ASP A 205 -21.11 -20.88 -13.72
N GLY A 206 -20.05 -20.10 -13.45
CA GLY A 206 -19.82 -19.45 -12.16
C GLY A 206 -18.97 -20.25 -11.18
N ASN A 207 -18.50 -21.45 -11.53
CA ASN A 207 -17.68 -22.29 -10.66
C ASN A 207 -16.18 -22.10 -10.95
N PRO A 208 -15.40 -21.51 -10.03
CA PRO A 208 -13.95 -21.43 -10.21
C PRO A 208 -13.32 -22.83 -10.08
N LEU A 209 -12.23 -23.08 -10.82
CA LEU A 209 -11.47 -24.34 -10.74
C LEU A 209 -11.02 -24.69 -9.32
N PHE A 210 -10.58 -23.68 -8.57
CA PHE A 210 -10.25 -23.78 -7.15
C PHE A 210 -11.09 -22.79 -6.35
N ASP A 211 -11.46 -23.19 -5.14
CA ASP A 211 -12.12 -22.31 -4.17
C ASP A 211 -11.34 -21.00 -3.98
N GLU A 212 -12.01 -19.88 -4.20
CA GLU A 212 -11.37 -18.56 -4.14
C GLU A 212 -10.84 -18.22 -2.75
N GLN A 213 -11.50 -18.72 -1.69
CA GLN A 213 -11.01 -18.49 -0.34
C GLN A 213 -9.68 -19.22 -0.10
N LEU A 214 -9.52 -20.43 -0.63
CA LEU A 214 -8.26 -21.16 -0.61
C LEU A 214 -7.20 -20.44 -1.44
N VAL A 215 -7.53 -19.97 -2.65
CA VAL A 215 -6.60 -19.20 -3.50
C VAL A 215 -6.16 -17.91 -2.81
N LEU A 216 -7.05 -17.22 -2.09
CA LEU A 216 -6.74 -16.03 -1.31
C LEU A 216 -5.86 -16.33 -0.09
N LEU A 217 -6.12 -17.45 0.60
CA LEU A 217 -5.28 -17.90 1.71
C LEU A 217 -3.85 -18.23 1.24
N ILE A 218 -3.73 -18.96 0.12
CA ILE A 218 -2.42 -19.29 -0.47
C ILE A 218 -1.70 -18.02 -0.91
N TYR A 219 -2.39 -17.03 -1.49
CA TYR A 219 -1.81 -15.72 -1.80
C TYR A 219 -1.23 -15.03 -0.56
N CYS A 220 -1.99 -15.03 0.54
CA CYS A 220 -1.54 -14.46 1.81
C CYS A 220 -0.31 -15.19 2.35
N LEU A 221 -0.32 -16.52 2.36
CA LEU A 221 0.83 -17.32 2.81
C LEU A 221 2.07 -17.10 1.92
N PHE A 222 1.88 -17.04 0.60
CA PHE A 222 2.95 -16.75 -0.36
C PHE A 222 3.60 -15.39 -0.09
N THR A 223 2.81 -14.33 0.07
CA THR A 223 3.31 -12.96 0.28
C THR A 223 3.97 -12.80 1.65
N VAL A 224 3.42 -13.41 2.70
CA VAL A 224 4.06 -13.47 4.03
C VAL A 224 5.40 -14.20 3.96
N ALA A 225 5.45 -15.38 3.33
CA ALA A 225 6.69 -16.15 3.20
C ALA A 225 7.74 -15.38 2.39
N LEU A 226 7.34 -14.72 1.29
CA LEU A 226 8.21 -13.88 0.48
C LEU A 226 8.80 -12.72 1.30
N TYR A 227 7.98 -12.02 2.07
CA TYR A 227 8.43 -10.93 2.92
C TYR A 227 9.36 -11.42 4.04
N MET A 228 9.01 -12.51 4.72
CA MET A 228 9.82 -13.08 5.79
C MET A 228 11.19 -13.56 5.27
N HIS A 229 11.22 -14.21 4.11
CA HIS A 229 12.47 -14.57 3.45
C HIS A 229 13.31 -13.33 3.12
N PHE A 230 12.70 -12.28 2.55
CA PHE A 230 13.39 -11.03 2.28
C PHE A 230 13.98 -10.40 3.55
N ALA A 231 13.17 -10.23 4.59
CA ALA A 231 13.59 -9.61 5.84
C ALA A 231 14.73 -10.39 6.51
N THR A 232 14.61 -11.73 6.58
CA THR A 232 15.63 -12.58 7.20
C THR A 232 16.94 -12.58 6.41
N SER A 233 16.89 -12.62 5.07
CA SER A 233 18.09 -12.53 4.22
C SER A 233 18.81 -11.19 4.39
N VAL A 234 18.08 -10.07 4.37
CA VAL A 234 18.67 -8.73 4.57
C VAL A 234 19.31 -8.61 5.95
N ILE A 235 18.63 -9.08 7.00
CA ILE A 235 19.20 -9.09 8.35
C ILE A 235 20.48 -9.91 8.36
N HIS A 236 20.47 -11.11 7.77
CA HIS A 236 21.63 -11.99 7.76
C HIS A 236 22.81 -11.38 7.01
N GLU A 237 22.58 -10.84 5.81
CA GLU A 237 23.59 -10.15 5.00
C GLU A 237 24.24 -8.98 5.75
N ILE A 238 23.42 -8.11 6.36
CA ILE A 238 23.91 -6.96 7.15
C ILE A 238 24.71 -7.45 8.36
N THR A 239 24.19 -8.42 9.12
CA THR A 239 24.87 -8.95 10.31
C THR A 239 26.21 -9.61 9.97
N ASN A 240 26.27 -10.35 8.86
CA ASN A 240 27.50 -11.00 8.39
C ASN A 240 28.52 -9.98 7.89
N ALA A 241 28.08 -8.97 7.12
CA ALA A 241 28.96 -7.93 6.61
C ALA A 241 29.57 -7.08 7.74
N LEU A 242 28.80 -6.81 8.80
CA LEU A 242 29.24 -6.00 9.95
C LEU A 242 29.91 -6.84 11.06
N GLY A 243 29.82 -8.17 11.01
CA GLY A 243 30.30 -9.05 12.08
C GLY A 243 29.57 -8.87 13.41
N ILE A 244 28.29 -8.44 13.37
CA ILE A 244 27.45 -8.24 14.56
C ILE A 244 26.33 -9.27 14.60
N HIS A 245 25.77 -9.54 15.77
CA HIS A 245 24.61 -10.42 15.90
C HIS A 245 23.33 -9.58 16.05
N CYS A 246 22.27 -9.98 15.35
CA CYS A 246 20.96 -9.37 15.54
C CYS A 246 20.51 -9.55 17.00
N PHE A 247 20.02 -8.48 17.64
CA PHE A 247 19.58 -8.45 19.04
C PHE A 247 20.65 -8.70 20.12
N ARG A 248 21.95 -8.66 19.80
CA ARG A 248 23.02 -8.79 20.79
C ARG A 248 24.05 -7.68 20.64
N ILE A 249 24.20 -6.85 21.68
CA ILE A 249 25.19 -5.78 21.72
C ILE A 249 26.53 -6.36 22.15
N THR A 250 27.50 -6.39 21.24
CA THR A 250 28.88 -6.79 21.56
C THR A 250 29.62 -5.60 22.16
N ARG A 251 30.16 -5.73 23.39
CA ARG A 251 30.99 -4.67 23.99
C ARG A 251 32.28 -4.52 23.19
N LYS A 252 32.58 -3.30 22.73
CA LYS A 252 33.87 -2.96 22.13
C LYS A 252 34.96 -3.16 23.20
N LYS A 253 35.98 -3.98 22.92
CA LYS A 253 37.17 -4.05 23.77
C LYS A 253 37.87 -2.69 23.68
N ALA A 254 38.10 -2.07 24.83
CA ALA A 254 38.81 -0.80 24.98
C ALA A 254 40.26 -0.92 24.50
#